data_AF-A0A7Y4UCK4-F1
#
_entry.id   AF-A0A7Y4UCK4-F1
#
_cell.length_a   1.000
_cell.length_b   1.000
_cell.length_c   1.000
_cell.angle_alpha   90.00
_cell.angle_beta   90.00
_cell.angle_gamma   90.00
#
_symmetry.space_group_name_H-M   'P 1'
#
loop_
_entity.id
_entity.type
_entity.pdbx_description
1 polymer ?
#
loop_
_entity_poly.entity_id
_entity_poly.type
_entity_poly.pdbx_seq_one_letter_code
_entity_poly.pdbx_strand_id
1 'polypeptide(L)'
;MIKAYRFPQNLLAGLFWAFVSTTLVLLVEKGQISQGISQVLMVITGMAVVATFSSFQHFLAQLKPAHTVELSFNESLLRHSLPADNGNYLEPAKDWELTPLRLVGVDNTLALAKLRIEIEHELRRIAHQHSINVTSRLLSPGNLLQELGEKDLLPANLLIGSKDIFRVCNQAIHGAEINNETATSVVNMGNQLIEYLRTL
;
A
#
# COMPACT_ATOMS: atom_id res chain seq x y z
N MET A 1 -27.35 11.68 -4.85
CA MET A 1 -27.95 10.32 -4.69
C MET A 1 -27.02 9.50 -3.81
N ILE A 2 -27.34 9.36 -2.53
CA ILE A 2 -26.52 8.63 -1.54
C ILE A 2 -26.82 7.14 -1.72
N LYS A 3 -25.85 6.34 -2.18
CA LYS A 3 -25.95 4.87 -2.15
C LYS A 3 -25.93 4.47 -0.67
N ALA A 4 -27.11 4.20 -0.12
CA ALA A 4 -27.25 3.56 1.18
C ALA A 4 -26.46 2.24 1.16
N TYR A 5 -25.39 2.17 1.95
CA TYR A 5 -24.65 0.94 2.20
C TYR A 5 -25.64 -0.05 2.81
N ARG A 6 -26.15 -0.98 1.98
CA ARG A 6 -26.86 -2.16 2.47
C ARG A 6 -25.82 -3.00 3.21
N PHE A 7 -25.69 -2.74 4.52
CA PHE A 7 -25.00 -3.64 5.42
C PHE A 7 -25.58 -5.04 5.18
N PRO A 8 -24.76 -6.07 4.90
CA PRO A 8 -25.28 -7.35 4.48
C PRO A 8 -26.07 -7.94 5.64
N GLN A 9 -27.39 -8.03 5.48
CA GLN A 9 -28.31 -8.68 6.44
C GLN A 9 -27.80 -10.09 6.82
N ASN A 10 -27.01 -10.70 5.92
CA ASN A 10 -26.34 -11.97 6.08
C ASN A 10 -25.30 -11.98 7.22
N LEU A 11 -24.64 -10.86 7.54
CA LEU A 11 -23.63 -10.78 8.60
C LEU A 11 -24.27 -10.71 9.99
N LEU A 12 -25.36 -9.94 10.13
CA LEU A 12 -26.17 -9.92 11.35
C LEU A 12 -26.82 -11.29 11.62
N ALA A 13 -27.33 -11.94 10.57
CA ALA A 13 -27.84 -13.30 10.68
C ALA A 13 -26.74 -14.29 11.12
N GLY A 14 -25.53 -14.17 10.57
CA GLY A 14 -24.39 -15.00 10.97
C GLY A 14 -23.99 -14.84 12.43
N LEU A 15 -23.89 -13.60 12.93
CA LEU A 15 -23.58 -13.32 14.33
C LEU A 15 -24.67 -13.83 15.28
N PHE A 16 -25.94 -13.70 14.91
CA PHE A 16 -27.07 -14.22 15.68
C PHE A 16 -26.98 -15.75 15.82
N TRP A 17 -26.75 -16.48 14.72
CA TRP A 17 -26.64 -17.93 14.75
C TRP A 17 -25.41 -18.43 15.52
N ALA A 18 -24.29 -17.72 15.44
CA ALA A 18 -23.11 -18.03 16.24
C ALA A 18 -23.41 -17.93 17.76
N PHE A 19 -24.09 -16.86 18.17
CA PHE A 19 -24.47 -16.66 19.58
C PHE A 19 -25.44 -17.75 20.08
N VAL A 20 -26.44 -18.11 19.27
CA VAL A 20 -27.38 -19.20 19.58
C VAL A 20 -26.64 -20.53 19.74
N SER A 21 -25.70 -20.84 18.84
CA SER A 21 -24.91 -22.08 18.91
C SER A 21 -24.05 -22.15 20.16
N THR A 22 -23.35 -21.07 20.51
CA THR A 22 -22.52 -21.02 21.73
C THR A 22 -23.38 -21.18 22.99
N THR A 23 -24.55 -20.54 23.04
CA THR A 23 -25.46 -20.64 24.18
C THR A 23 -26.03 -22.06 24.34
N LEU A 24 -26.34 -22.73 23.24
CA LEU A 24 -26.83 -24.11 23.25
C LEU A 24 -25.78 -25.09 23.81
N VAL A 25 -24.52 -24.94 23.40
CA VAL A 25 -23.40 -25.77 23.89
C VAL A 25 -23.22 -25.61 25.41
N LEU A 26 -23.25 -24.37 25.90
CA LEU A 26 -23.14 -24.08 27.34
C LEU A 26 -24.30 -24.63 28.17
N LEU A 27 -25.51 -24.68 27.61
CA LEU A 27 -26.68 -25.28 28.26
C LEU A 27 -26.58 -26.80 28.34
N VAL A 28 -26.07 -27.45 27.29
CA VAL A 28 -25.86 -28.91 27.27
C VAL A 28 -24.80 -29.30 28.29
N GLU A 29 -23.72 -28.53 28.42
CA GLU A 29 -22.65 -28.77 29.39
C GLU A 29 -23.15 -28.71 30.84
N LYS A 30 -24.05 -27.76 31.17
CA LYS A 30 -24.64 -27.65 32.51
C LYS A 30 -25.70 -28.72 32.82
N GLY A 31 -26.25 -29.39 31.81
CA GLY A 31 -27.44 -30.23 31.95
C GLY A 31 -27.19 -31.70 32.34
N GLN A 32 -25.95 -32.17 32.50
CA GLN A 32 -25.61 -33.61 32.68
C GLN A 32 -26.38 -34.53 31.72
N ILE A 33 -26.56 -34.07 30.47
CA ILE A 33 -27.31 -34.82 29.46
C ILE A 33 -26.43 -35.95 28.93
N SER A 34 -26.97 -37.17 28.97
CA SER A 34 -26.50 -38.43 28.39
C SER A 34 -25.34 -38.30 27.38
N GLN A 35 -24.25 -39.04 27.64
CA GLN A 35 -23.00 -39.05 26.86
C GLN A 35 -23.22 -39.25 25.34
N GLY A 36 -24.31 -39.91 24.91
CA GLY A 36 -24.63 -40.11 23.50
C GLY A 36 -25.04 -38.83 22.75
N ILE A 37 -25.71 -37.89 23.42
CA ILE A 37 -26.18 -36.65 22.80
C ILE A 37 -25.00 -35.69 22.56
N SER A 38 -24.00 -35.72 23.43
CA SER A 38 -22.81 -34.87 23.34
C SER A 38 -21.98 -35.14 22.07
N GLN A 39 -21.87 -36.39 21.63
CA GLN A 39 -21.12 -36.75 20.43
C GLN A 39 -21.80 -36.24 19.15
N VAL A 40 -23.12 -36.41 19.04
CA VAL A 40 -23.89 -35.91 17.89
C VAL A 40 -23.85 -34.39 17.84
N LEU A 41 -23.97 -33.72 19.00
CA LEU A 41 -23.90 -32.26 19.07
C LEU A 41 -22.52 -31.76 18.62
N MET A 42 -21.44 -32.40 19.06
CA MET A 42 -20.08 -32.04 18.68
C MET A 42 -19.85 -32.14 17.17
N VAL A 43 -20.37 -33.19 16.53
CA VAL A 43 -20.28 -33.36 15.06
C VAL A 43 -21.07 -32.27 14.33
N ILE A 44 -22.31 -31.98 14.76
CA ILE A 44 -23.15 -30.94 14.14
C ILE A 44 -22.50 -29.56 14.29
N THR A 45 -21.98 -29.24 15.46
CA THR A 45 -21.27 -27.97 15.70
C THR A 45 -20.01 -27.88 14.85
N GLY A 46 -19.23 -28.97 14.75
CA GLY A 46 -18.06 -29.04 13.88
C GLY A 46 -18.39 -28.75 12.41
N MET A 47 -19.44 -29.36 11.88
CA MET A 47 -19.89 -29.13 10.50
C MET A 47 -20.38 -27.69 10.28
N ALA A 48 -21.08 -27.10 11.25
CA ALA A 48 -21.55 -25.72 11.16
C ALA A 48 -20.38 -24.71 11.15
N VAL A 49 -19.33 -24.94 11.96
CA VAL A 49 -18.12 -24.10 11.97
C VAL A 49 -17.38 -24.20 10.62
N VAL A 50 -17.25 -25.39 10.04
CA VAL A 50 -16.62 -25.57 8.73
C VAL A 50 -17.41 -24.86 7.62
N ALA A 51 -18.74 -24.99 7.62
CA ALA A 51 -19.60 -24.36 6.61
C ALA A 51 -19.55 -22.82 6.68
N THR A 52 -19.60 -22.26 7.89
CA THR A 52 -19.48 -20.82 8.11
C THR A 52 -18.11 -20.28 7.68
N PHE A 53 -17.03 -21.00 7.99
CA PHE A 53 -15.68 -20.63 7.55
C PHE A 53 -15.52 -20.68 6.03
N SER A 54 -16.05 -21.71 5.38
CA SER A 54 -16.04 -21.85 3.91
C SER A 54 -16.79 -20.69 3.22
N SER A 55 -17.97 -20.34 3.73
CA SER A 55 -18.76 -19.19 3.23
C SER A 55 -18.01 -17.86 3.40
N PHE A 56 -17.33 -17.67 4.53
CA PHE A 56 -16.51 -16.49 4.77
C PHE A 56 -15.31 -16.41 3.82
N GLN A 57 -14.61 -17.52 3.56
CA GLN A 57 -13.53 -17.56 2.56
C GLN A 57 -14.05 -17.20 1.17
N HIS A 58 -15.22 -17.71 0.78
CA HIS A 58 -15.84 -17.39 -0.50
C HIS A 58 -16.21 -15.90 -0.60
N PHE A 59 -16.71 -15.31 0.49
CA PHE A 59 -16.96 -13.88 0.58
C PHE A 59 -15.68 -13.04 0.46
N LEU A 60 -14.59 -13.42 1.14
CA LEU A 60 -13.29 -12.75 0.99
C LEU A 60 -12.75 -12.86 -0.44
N ALA A 61 -12.97 -13.98 -1.12
CA ALA A 61 -12.59 -14.15 -2.53
C ALA A 61 -13.38 -13.22 -3.46
N GLN A 62 -14.65 -12.95 -3.16
CA GLN A 62 -15.48 -11.99 -3.90
C GLN A 62 -15.08 -10.52 -3.63
N LEU A 63 -14.41 -10.24 -2.50
CA LEU A 63 -13.88 -8.92 -2.19
C LEU A 63 -12.55 -8.60 -2.90
N LYS A 64 -11.90 -9.56 -3.57
CA LYS A 64 -10.78 -9.23 -4.47
C LYS A 64 -11.36 -8.40 -5.63
N PRO A 65 -10.93 -7.14 -5.81
CA PRO A 65 -11.46 -6.31 -6.88
C PRO A 65 -11.20 -6.99 -8.22
N ALA A 66 -12.27 -7.25 -8.96
CA ALA A 66 -12.24 -7.72 -10.33
C ALA A 66 -11.67 -6.60 -11.22
N HIS A 67 -10.35 -6.43 -11.20
CA HIS A 67 -9.48 -5.82 -12.21
C HIS A 67 -8.06 -5.66 -11.64
N THR A 68 -7.43 -6.77 -11.26
CA THR A 68 -5.98 -6.85 -11.50
C THR A 68 -5.85 -7.21 -12.97
N VAL A 69 -5.65 -6.20 -13.83
CA VAL A 69 -5.06 -6.45 -15.14
C VAL A 69 -3.73 -7.11 -14.86
N GLU A 70 -3.64 -8.41 -15.07
CA GLU A 70 -2.38 -9.13 -15.04
C GLU A 70 -1.59 -8.66 -16.26
N LEU A 71 -0.90 -7.53 -16.13
CA LEU A 71 0.09 -7.06 -17.07
C LEU A 71 1.28 -8.03 -16.99
N SER A 72 1.13 -9.17 -17.66
CA SER A 72 2.21 -10.10 -17.92
C SER A 72 3.10 -9.48 -18.98
N PHE A 73 4.12 -8.74 -18.54
CA PHE A 73 5.18 -8.28 -19.43
C PHE A 73 6.06 -9.49 -19.78
N ASN A 74 5.84 -10.06 -20.97
CA ASN A 74 6.68 -11.13 -21.47
C ASN A 74 8.02 -10.55 -21.97
N GLU A 75 8.92 -10.26 -21.03
CA GLU A 75 10.24 -9.65 -21.28
C GLU A 75 11.06 -10.43 -22.32
N SER A 76 10.84 -11.74 -22.44
CA SER A 76 11.55 -12.60 -23.40
C SER A 76 11.26 -12.25 -24.86
N LEU A 77 10.01 -11.88 -25.18
CA LEU A 77 9.61 -11.48 -26.53
C LEU A 77 10.16 -10.09 -26.89
N LEU A 78 10.22 -9.18 -25.90
CA LEU A 78 10.79 -7.84 -26.08
C LEU A 78 12.31 -7.89 -26.30
N ARG A 79 13.03 -8.74 -25.57
CA ARG A 79 14.49 -8.90 -25.75
C ARG A 79 14.87 -9.46 -27.11
N HIS A 80 14.01 -10.24 -27.75
CA HIS A 80 14.26 -10.78 -29.10
C HIS A 80 13.84 -9.86 -30.24
N SER A 81 13.05 -8.83 -29.96
CA SER A 81 12.59 -7.85 -30.96
C SER A 81 13.37 -6.54 -30.94
N LEU A 82 14.21 -6.32 -29.92
CA LEU A 82 15.16 -5.21 -29.90
C LEU A 82 16.48 -5.65 -30.57
N PRO A 83 17.00 -4.88 -31.55
CA PRO A 83 18.30 -5.16 -32.14
C PRO A 83 19.37 -5.14 -31.04
N ALA A 84 20.32 -6.07 -31.10
CA ALA A 84 21.48 -6.10 -30.21
C ALA A 84 22.27 -4.82 -30.40
N ASP A 85 22.07 -3.87 -29.49
CA ASP A 85 22.71 -2.58 -29.59
C ASP A 85 24.16 -2.67 -29.12
N ASN A 86 25.06 -2.29 -30.02
CA ASN A 86 26.49 -2.23 -29.78
C ASN A 86 26.87 -0.83 -29.30
N GLY A 87 26.51 -0.52 -28.05
CA GLY A 87 27.36 0.21 -27.12
C GLY A 87 27.92 1.56 -27.57
N ASN A 88 27.12 2.41 -28.20
CA ASN A 88 27.47 3.83 -28.39
C ASN A 88 26.24 4.72 -28.47
N TYR A 89 25.41 4.71 -27.43
CA TYR A 89 24.42 5.76 -27.23
C TYR A 89 25.11 6.96 -26.59
N LEU A 90 25.37 7.99 -27.40
CA LEU A 90 25.28 9.36 -26.90
C LEU A 90 23.81 9.50 -26.47
N GLU A 91 23.52 9.47 -25.16
CA GLU A 91 22.15 9.61 -24.66
C GLU A 91 21.52 10.87 -25.29
N PRO A 92 20.52 10.74 -26.18
CA PRO A 92 19.79 11.91 -26.61
C PRO A 92 19.11 12.48 -25.36
N ALA A 93 19.31 13.77 -25.11
CA ALA A 93 18.65 14.47 -24.01
C ALA A 93 17.17 14.05 -23.99
N LYS A 94 16.78 13.41 -22.90
CA LYS A 94 15.57 12.62 -22.80
C LYS A 94 14.36 13.55 -22.72
N ASP A 95 13.92 14.09 -23.85
CA ASP A 95 12.86 15.12 -23.90
C ASP A 95 11.53 14.67 -23.29
N TRP A 96 11.32 13.35 -23.20
CA TRP A 96 10.15 12.74 -22.56
C TRP A 96 10.26 12.63 -21.03
N GLU A 97 11.37 13.05 -20.44
CA GLU A 97 11.54 13.08 -18.99
C GLU A 97 10.74 14.24 -18.38
N LEU A 98 9.57 13.88 -17.85
CA LEU A 98 8.71 14.81 -17.11
C LEU A 98 9.35 15.11 -15.76
N THR A 99 10.00 16.25 -15.55
CA THR A 99 10.46 16.61 -14.19
C THR A 99 9.29 17.15 -13.36
N PRO A 100 9.29 17.01 -12.02
CA PRO A 100 8.28 17.63 -11.17
C PRO A 100 8.11 19.13 -11.44
N LEU A 101 9.20 19.83 -11.75
CA LEU A 101 9.20 21.26 -12.05
C LEU A 101 8.42 21.61 -13.33
N ARG A 102 8.50 20.76 -14.37
CA ARG A 102 7.75 20.97 -15.63
C ARG A 102 6.23 20.79 -15.46
N LEU A 103 5.81 20.12 -14.38
CA LEU A 103 4.39 19.85 -14.10
C LEU A 103 3.72 20.94 -13.26
N VAL A 104 4.50 21.80 -12.59
CA VAL A 104 3.94 22.89 -11.79
C VAL A 104 3.21 23.88 -12.69
N GLY A 105 1.98 24.24 -12.29
CA GLY A 105 1.08 25.10 -13.06
C GLY A 105 0.30 24.38 -14.16
N VAL A 106 0.72 23.17 -14.57
CA VAL A 106 -0.06 22.29 -15.46
C VAL A 106 -0.94 21.35 -14.62
N ASP A 107 -0.32 20.62 -13.70
CA ASP A 107 -0.98 19.76 -12.73
C ASP A 107 -0.10 19.67 -11.46
N ASN A 108 -0.43 20.50 -10.47
CA ASN A 108 0.32 20.56 -9.21
C ASN A 108 0.22 19.25 -8.41
N THR A 109 -0.91 18.56 -8.52
CA THR A 109 -1.11 17.28 -7.83
C THR A 109 -0.18 16.23 -8.42
N LEU A 110 -0.10 16.15 -9.74
CA LEU A 110 0.82 15.24 -10.43
C LEU A 110 2.28 15.62 -10.18
N ALA A 111 2.62 16.92 -10.17
CA ALA A 111 3.96 17.40 -9.84
C ALA A 111 4.43 16.90 -8.47
N LEU A 112 3.59 17.08 -7.44
CA LEU A 112 3.89 16.71 -6.06
C LEU A 112 3.84 15.20 -5.83
N ALA A 113 2.97 14.48 -6.52
CA ALA A 113 2.94 13.02 -6.51
C ALA A 113 4.23 12.45 -7.11
N LYS A 114 4.67 12.99 -8.25
CA LYS A 114 5.93 12.59 -8.90
C LYS A 114 7.12 12.87 -7.99
N LEU A 115 7.20 14.06 -7.41
CA LEU A 115 8.26 14.42 -6.46
C LEU A 115 8.37 13.42 -5.30
N ARG A 116 7.23 13.04 -4.72
CA ARG A 116 7.19 12.05 -3.63
C ARG A 116 7.75 10.69 -4.07
N ILE A 117 7.41 10.24 -5.28
CA ILE A 117 7.90 8.98 -5.84
C ILE A 117 9.43 9.02 -6.02
N GLU A 118 9.96 10.13 -6.54
CA GLU A 118 11.41 10.29 -6.74
C GLU A 118 12.17 10.30 -5.40
N ILE A 119 11.68 11.03 -4.40
CA ILE A 119 12.27 11.01 -3.05
C ILE A 119 12.22 9.59 -2.46
N GLU A 120 11.08 8.90 -2.56
CA GLU A 120 10.92 7.54 -2.06
C GLU A 120 11.89 6.57 -2.76
N HIS A 121 12.08 6.72 -4.06
CA HIS A 121 13.01 5.91 -4.84
C HIS A 121 14.44 6.05 -4.32
N GLU A 122 14.93 7.27 -4.13
CA GLU A 122 16.28 7.53 -3.62
C GLU A 122 16.47 7.03 -2.17
N LEU A 123 15.48 7.25 -1.30
CA LEU A 123 15.53 6.73 0.06
C LEU A 123 15.60 5.19 0.07
N ARG A 124 14.85 4.52 -0.80
CA ARG A 124 14.89 3.05 -0.94
C ARG A 124 16.23 2.57 -1.50
N ARG A 125 16.83 3.31 -2.45
CA ARG A 125 18.17 3.03 -2.97
C ARG A 125 19.21 3.05 -1.85
N ILE A 126 19.23 4.11 -1.03
CA ILE A 126 20.17 4.26 0.09
C ILE A 126 19.95 3.14 1.11
N ALA A 127 18.69 2.87 1.46
CA ALA A 127 18.34 1.81 2.39
C ALA A 127 18.82 0.43 1.90
N HIS A 128 18.67 0.14 0.61
CA HIS A 128 19.18 -1.08 0.00
C HIS A 128 20.72 -1.17 0.03
N GLN A 129 21.42 -0.08 -0.29
CA GLN A 129 22.90 -0.03 -0.22
C GLN A 129 23.43 -0.31 1.19
N HIS A 130 22.69 0.12 2.22
CA HIS A 130 23.06 -0.07 3.63
C HIS A 130 22.41 -1.29 4.28
N SER A 131 21.88 -2.23 3.47
CA SER A 131 21.26 -3.49 3.94
C SER A 131 20.12 -3.28 4.97
N ILE A 132 19.40 -2.16 4.87
CA ILE A 132 18.20 -1.91 5.66
C ILE A 132 17.06 -2.71 5.07
N ASN A 133 16.34 -3.47 5.91
CA ASN A 133 15.29 -4.38 5.44
C ASN A 133 13.99 -3.64 5.12
N VAL A 134 13.91 -3.10 3.90
CA VAL A 134 12.76 -2.35 3.38
C VAL A 134 11.66 -3.23 2.77
N THR A 135 11.93 -4.53 2.58
CA THR A 135 10.99 -5.48 1.93
C THR A 135 10.10 -6.19 2.95
N SER A 136 10.58 -6.41 4.17
CA SER A 136 9.78 -7.04 5.23
C SER A 136 8.76 -6.10 5.87
N ARG A 137 8.95 -4.78 5.73
CA ARG A 137 8.07 -3.74 6.25
C ARG A 137 7.75 -2.74 5.14
N LEU A 138 6.47 -2.55 4.84
CA LEU A 138 5.98 -1.47 3.97
C LEU A 138 6.20 -0.12 4.68
N LEU A 139 7.45 0.34 4.72
CA LEU A 139 7.81 1.61 5.32
C LEU A 139 7.36 2.74 4.39
N SER A 140 6.66 3.71 4.98
CA SER A 140 6.37 4.97 4.32
C SER A 140 7.68 5.76 4.10
N PRO A 141 7.72 6.71 3.15
CA PRO A 141 8.89 7.55 2.95
C PRO A 141 9.35 8.27 4.23
N GLY A 142 8.40 8.74 5.04
CA GLY A 142 8.71 9.39 6.33
C GLY A 142 9.35 8.44 7.33
N ASN A 143 8.86 7.19 7.43
CA ASN A 143 9.44 6.20 8.33
C ASN A 143 10.83 5.74 7.84
N LEU A 144 11.00 5.59 6.53
CA LEU A 144 12.28 5.25 5.92
C LEU A 144 13.33 6.33 6.19
N LEU A 145 12.92 7.58 6.06
CA LEU A 145 13.78 8.73 6.32
C LEU A 145 14.15 8.84 7.81
N GLN A 146 13.23 8.52 8.73
CA GLN A 146 13.54 8.39 10.15
C GLN A 146 14.55 7.26 10.43
N GLU A 147 14.34 6.07 9.86
CA GLU A 147 15.24 4.92 10.05
C GLU A 147 16.65 5.18 9.49
N LEU A 148 16.76 5.89 8.38
CA LEU A 148 18.03 6.36 7.84
C LEU A 148 18.69 7.39 8.77
N GLY A 149 17.90 8.29 9.37
CA GLY A 149 18.38 9.24 10.38
C GLY A 149 18.87 8.57 11.67
N GLU A 150 18.17 7.54 12.16
CA GLU A 150 18.57 6.76 13.34
C GLU A 150 19.88 5.98 13.14
N LYS A 151 20.28 5.76 11.89
CA LYS A 151 21.55 5.13 11.50
C LYS A 151 22.64 6.15 11.15
N ASP A 152 22.42 7.43 11.44
CA ASP A 152 23.33 8.54 11.14
C ASP A 152 23.68 8.68 9.63
N LEU A 153 22.82 8.15 8.74
CA LEU A 153 23.00 8.26 7.28
C LEU A 153 22.44 9.58 6.73
N LEU A 154 21.56 10.24 7.48
CA LEU A 154 20.97 11.53 7.12
C LEU A 154 21.10 12.52 8.29
N PRO A 155 21.48 13.78 8.01
CA PRO A 155 21.63 14.78 9.05
C PRO A 155 20.25 15.25 9.57
N ALA A 156 20.17 15.55 10.87
CA ALA A 156 18.90 15.85 11.54
C ALA A 156 18.14 17.06 10.95
N ASN A 157 18.85 18.04 10.41
CA ASN A 157 18.26 19.20 9.73
C ASN A 157 17.44 18.79 8.50
N LEU A 158 17.89 17.78 7.76
CA LEU A 158 17.22 17.25 6.59
C LEU A 158 15.95 16.49 6.97
N LEU A 159 15.96 15.80 8.13
CA LEU A 159 14.77 15.17 8.68
C LEU A 159 13.66 16.17 8.96
N ILE A 160 14.00 17.32 9.54
CA ILE A 160 13.03 18.38 9.84
C ILE A 160 12.48 18.97 8.53
N GLY A 161 13.35 19.34 7.58
CA GLY A 161 12.94 19.95 6.31
C GLY A 161 12.06 19.04 5.45
N SER A 162 12.31 17.74 5.45
CA SER A 162 11.53 16.77 4.66
C SER A 162 10.08 16.59 5.14
N LYS A 163 9.77 16.88 6.41
CA LYS A 163 8.41 16.70 6.96
C LYS A 163 7.41 17.60 6.27
N ASP A 164 7.78 18.84 6.01
CA ASP A 164 6.90 19.79 5.30
C ASP A 164 6.69 19.39 3.84
N ILE A 165 7.73 18.87 3.17
CA ILE A 165 7.63 18.34 1.81
C ILE A 165 6.61 17.19 1.79
N PHE A 166 6.77 16.17 2.64
CA PHE A 166 5.84 15.04 2.68
C PHE A 166 4.43 15.43 3.09
N ARG A 167 4.28 16.41 3.99
CA ARG A 167 2.97 16.93 4.38
C ARG A 167 2.23 17.49 3.17
N VAL A 168 2.87 18.36 2.39
CA VAL A 168 2.25 18.96 1.19
C VAL A 168 2.01 17.94 0.09
N CYS A 169 2.97 17.03 -0.16
CA CYS A 169 2.77 15.93 -1.11
C CYS A 169 1.57 15.06 -0.74
N ASN A 170 1.43 14.68 0.53
CA ASN A 170 0.30 13.87 0.99
C ASN A 170 -1.03 14.64 0.85
N GLN A 171 -1.07 15.93 1.18
CA GLN A 171 -2.25 16.76 0.98
C GLN A 171 -2.69 16.76 -0.50
N ALA A 172 -1.75 16.99 -1.41
CA ALA A 172 -2.02 16.98 -2.85
C ALA A 172 -2.56 15.61 -3.33
N ILE A 173 -1.93 14.51 -2.92
CA ILE A 173 -2.35 13.14 -3.28
C ILE A 173 -3.76 12.83 -2.76
N HIS A 174 -4.15 13.39 -1.60
CA HIS A 174 -5.50 13.26 -1.05
C HIS A 174 -6.51 14.25 -1.66
N GLY A 175 -6.14 14.98 -2.70
CA GLY A 175 -7.03 15.87 -3.45
C GLY A 175 -7.16 17.27 -2.86
N ALA A 176 -6.27 17.69 -1.97
CA ALA A 176 -6.22 19.09 -1.55
C ALA A 176 -5.74 19.97 -2.70
N GLU A 177 -6.39 21.12 -2.89
CA GLU A 177 -5.93 22.11 -3.86
C GLU A 177 -4.65 22.78 -3.36
N ILE A 178 -3.56 22.62 -4.11
CA ILE A 178 -2.28 23.27 -3.85
C ILE A 178 -2.06 24.36 -4.90
N ASN A 179 -1.81 25.58 -4.44
CA ASN A 179 -1.52 26.70 -5.33
C ASN A 179 -0.12 26.56 -5.98
N ASN A 180 0.08 27.26 -7.10
CA ASN A 180 1.32 27.16 -7.89
C ASN A 180 2.56 27.59 -7.09
N GLU A 181 2.45 28.60 -6.23
CA GLU A 181 3.55 29.11 -5.42
C GLU A 181 4.04 28.06 -4.41
N THR A 182 3.10 27.41 -3.71
CA THR A 182 3.39 26.32 -2.76
C THR A 182 3.97 25.12 -3.50
N ALA A 183 3.37 24.72 -4.62
CA ALA A 183 3.87 23.62 -5.43
C ALA A 183 5.29 23.88 -5.94
N THR A 184 5.56 25.09 -6.45
CA THR A 184 6.90 25.52 -6.89
C THR A 184 7.91 25.44 -5.75
N SER A 185 7.57 26.01 -4.59
CA SER A 185 8.45 26.02 -3.43
C SER A 185 8.79 24.61 -2.95
N VAL A 186 7.78 23.74 -2.84
CA VAL A 186 7.95 22.36 -2.40
C VAL A 186 8.74 21.52 -3.41
N VAL A 187 8.48 21.69 -4.71
CA VAL A 187 9.26 21.03 -5.76
C VAL A 187 10.73 21.46 -5.73
N ASN A 188 11.00 22.76 -5.54
CA ASN A 188 12.39 23.23 -5.44
C ASN A 188 13.11 22.65 -4.22
N MET A 189 12.49 22.66 -3.05
CA MET A 189 13.05 22.05 -1.84
C MET A 189 13.22 20.53 -2.00
N GLY A 190 12.25 19.85 -2.61
CA GLY A 190 12.32 18.41 -2.86
C GLY A 190 13.40 18.03 -3.88
N ASN A 191 13.61 18.82 -4.93
CA ASN A 191 14.70 18.59 -5.87
C ASN A 191 16.07 18.74 -5.19
N GLN A 192 16.25 19.74 -4.33
CA GLN A 192 17.49 19.86 -3.54
C GLN A 192 17.71 18.66 -2.63
N LEU A 193 16.64 18.13 -2.02
CA LEU A 193 16.69 16.90 -1.25
C LEU A 193 17.10 15.71 -2.11
N ILE A 194 16.48 15.51 -3.28
CA ILE A 194 16.82 14.43 -4.21
C ILE A 194 18.29 14.50 -4.62
N GLU A 195 18.77 15.68 -5.01
CA GLU A 195 20.18 15.88 -5.38
C GLU A 195 21.12 15.53 -4.22
N TYR A 196 20.79 15.94 -2.98
CA TYR A 196 21.56 15.52 -1.82
C TYR A 196 21.54 14.00 -1.63
N LEU A 197 20.37 13.36 -1.69
CA LEU A 197 20.25 11.91 -1.53
C LEU A 197 21.06 11.15 -2.58
N ARG A 198 21.14 11.62 -3.82
CA ARG A 198 21.94 11.02 -4.91
C ARG A 198 23.44 11.02 -4.64
N THR A 199 23.94 11.90 -3.75
CA THR A 199 25.36 11.93 -3.37
C THR A 199 25.75 10.89 -2.32
N LEU A 200 24.75 10.26 -1.67
CA LEU A 200 24.92 9.19 -0.68
C LEU A 200 24.92 7.81 -1.35
#